data_AF-A0A949B4F1-F1
#
_entry.id   AF-A0A949B4F1-F1
#
_cell.length_a   1.000
_cell.length_b   1.000
_cell.length_c   1.000
_cell.angle_alpha   90.00
_cell.angle_beta   90.00
_cell.angle_gamma   90.00
#
_symmetry.space_group_name_H-M   'P 1'
#
loop_
_entity.id
_entity.type
_entity.pdbx_description
1 polymer ?
#
loop_
_entity_poly.entity_id
_entity_poly.type
_entity_poly.pdbx_seq_one_letter_code
_entity_poly.pdbx_strand_id
1 'polypeptide(L)'
;MKIYDVVPGLEFDEKVDLEKSPAWFLDATHSVPPWTPMFGWFWINFCRHGMQYGAEKLSLPTVKGWDWRFKDGGGYLTLNLVMDEGEKKEREVRFREAIRPFIDDYDKLWGDYVNEMLGHYERLKAC
;
A
#
# COMPACT_ATOMS: atom_id res chain seq x y z
N MET A 1 9.70 -24.43 0.79
CA MET A 1 8.87 -23.21 0.86
C MET A 1 8.55 -22.99 2.33
N LYS A 2 9.05 -21.91 2.95
CA LYS A 2 8.70 -21.60 4.34
C LYS A 2 7.24 -21.18 4.33
N ILE A 3 6.37 -22.01 4.91
CA ILE A 3 4.99 -21.60 5.20
C ILE A 3 5.13 -20.74 6.45
N TYR A 4 4.85 -19.45 6.30
CA TYR A 4 4.92 -18.50 7.40
C TYR A 4 3.76 -18.76 8.38
N ASP A 5 4.01 -18.58 9.67
CA ASP A 5 3.15 -19.08 10.75
C ASP A 5 1.99 -18.11 11.09
N VAL A 6 2.19 -16.82 10.86
CA VAL A 6 1.29 -15.74 11.29
C VAL A 6 0.73 -14.96 10.11
N VAL A 7 1.61 -14.50 9.21
CA VAL A 7 1.22 -13.78 7.99
C VAL A 7 1.81 -14.49 6.77
N PRO A 8 1.10 -15.48 6.19
CA PRO A 8 1.53 -16.23 5.02
C PRO A 8 2.08 -15.35 3.89
N GLY A 9 3.39 -15.41 3.69
CA GLY A 9 4.10 -14.73 2.60
C GLY A 9 4.66 -13.34 2.94
N LEU A 10 4.36 -12.80 4.12
CA LEU A 10 4.71 -11.42 4.49
C LEU A 10 5.30 -11.29 5.89
N GLU A 11 5.78 -12.37 6.51
CA GLU A 11 6.65 -12.22 7.68
C GLU A 11 8.02 -11.72 7.24
N PHE A 12 8.66 -10.95 8.13
CA PHE A 12 9.98 -10.42 7.91
C PHE A 12 11.03 -11.54 7.87
N ASP A 13 11.67 -11.71 6.72
CA ASP A 13 12.85 -12.54 6.57
C ASP A 13 14.08 -11.65 6.50
N GLU A 14 14.85 -11.61 7.58
CA GLU A 14 15.98 -10.68 7.70
C GLU A 14 16.98 -10.78 6.56
N LYS A 15 17.24 -11.98 6.04
CA LYS A 15 18.20 -12.17 4.95
C LYS A 15 17.66 -11.58 3.65
N VAL A 16 16.43 -11.95 3.29
CA VAL A 16 15.82 -11.57 2.00
C VAL A 16 15.39 -10.10 2.01
N ASP A 17 14.77 -9.65 3.09
CA ASP A 17 14.18 -8.32 3.16
C ASP A 17 15.24 -7.22 3.34
N LEU A 18 16.36 -7.48 4.04
CA LEU A 18 17.47 -6.53 4.12
C LEU A 18 18.32 -6.48 2.84
N GLU A 19 18.44 -7.60 2.11
CA GLU A 19 19.06 -7.60 0.78
C GLU A 19 18.25 -6.74 -0.20
N LYS A 20 16.92 -6.82 -0.12
CA LYS A 20 16.02 -6.03 -0.97
C LYS A 20 15.98 -4.55 -0.58
N SER A 21 15.87 -4.26 0.72
CA SER A 21 15.88 -2.90 1.24
C SER A 21 16.58 -2.85 2.59
N PRO A 22 17.67 -2.07 2.73
CA PRO A 22 18.46 -2.08 3.96
C PRO A 22 17.75 -1.40 5.14
N ALA A 23 16.65 -0.68 4.91
CA ALA A 23 15.96 0.09 5.93
C ALA A 23 14.48 -0.28 6.03
N TRP A 24 14.08 -0.71 7.23
CA TRP A 24 12.70 -1.05 7.59
C TRP A 24 12.30 -0.31 8.86
N PHE A 25 11.15 0.33 8.83
CA PHE A 25 10.69 1.22 9.88
C PHE A 25 9.48 0.61 10.58
N LEU A 26 9.53 0.59 11.91
CA LEU A 26 8.41 0.12 12.73
C LEU A 26 7.25 1.13 12.67
N ASP A 27 6.08 0.66 12.30
CA ASP A 27 4.82 1.40 12.42
C ASP A 27 4.27 1.31 13.85
N ALA A 28 4.99 1.97 14.77
CA ALA A 28 4.67 1.89 16.20
C ALA A 28 3.28 2.47 16.52
N THR A 29 2.85 3.50 15.79
CA THR A 29 1.58 4.20 16.02
C THR A 29 0.38 3.25 15.91
N HIS A 30 0.43 2.29 14.98
CA HIS A 30 -0.67 1.37 14.78
C HIS A 30 -0.45 0.00 15.41
N SER A 31 0.81 -0.41 15.67
CA SER A 31 1.16 -1.75 16.16
C SER A 31 1.60 -1.82 17.63
N VAL A 32 1.30 -0.77 18.40
CA VAL A 32 1.43 -0.77 19.87
C VAL A 32 0.06 -0.50 20.51
N PRO A 33 -0.53 -1.47 21.24
CA PRO A 33 0.01 -2.79 21.59
C PRO A 33 0.14 -3.72 20.36
N PRO A 34 0.97 -4.78 20.46
CA PRO A 34 1.20 -5.72 19.37
C PRO A 34 -0.08 -6.28 18.75
N TRP A 35 -0.10 -6.41 17.43
CA TRP A 35 -1.26 -6.93 16.72
C TRP A 35 -1.49 -8.42 16.97
N THR A 36 -2.77 -8.81 16.94
CA THR A 36 -3.12 -10.22 16.80
C THR A 36 -2.77 -10.70 15.39
N PRO A 37 -2.49 -12.01 15.21
CA PRO A 37 -2.20 -12.61 13.90
C PRO A 37 -3.17 -12.19 12.77
N MET A 38 -4.47 -12.28 13.04
CA MET A 38 -5.50 -11.96 12.05
C MET A 38 -5.49 -10.49 11.65
N PHE A 39 -5.32 -9.59 12.62
CA PHE A 39 -5.24 -8.15 12.34
C PHE A 39 -3.96 -7.83 11.56
N GLY A 40 -2.81 -8.38 11.98
CA GLY A 40 -1.54 -8.20 11.28
C GLY A 40 -1.60 -8.67 9.83
N TRP A 41 -2.24 -9.83 9.57
CA TRP A 41 -2.45 -10.32 8.21
C TRP A 41 -3.30 -9.35 7.39
N PHE A 42 -4.44 -8.91 7.92
CA PHE A 42 -5.33 -8.00 7.21
C PHE A 42 -4.61 -6.68 6.88
N TRP A 43 -4.00 -6.06 7.89
CA TRP A 43 -3.31 -4.78 7.74
C TRP A 43 -2.20 -4.86 6.68
N ILE A 44 -1.28 -5.81 6.83
CA ILE A 44 -0.10 -5.88 5.98
C ILE A 44 -0.48 -6.25 4.55
N ASN A 45 -1.43 -7.17 4.34
CA ASN A 45 -1.85 -7.52 2.98
C ASN A 45 -2.51 -6.32 2.27
N PHE A 46 -3.50 -5.71 2.90
CA PHE A 46 -4.31 -4.67 2.24
C PHE A 46 -3.59 -3.32 2.17
N CYS A 47 -2.92 -2.88 3.24
CA CYS A 47 -2.17 -1.61 3.22
C CYS A 47 -1.02 -1.68 2.21
N ARG A 48 -0.25 -2.77 2.16
CA ARG A 48 0.80 -2.97 1.15
C ARG A 48 0.24 -2.88 -0.26
N HIS A 49 -0.83 -3.64 -0.53
CA HIS A 49 -1.43 -3.66 -1.86
C HIS A 49 -1.97 -2.28 -2.26
N GLY A 50 -2.75 -1.63 -1.40
CA GLY A 50 -3.32 -0.32 -1.68
C GLY A 50 -2.28 0.75 -1.95
N MET A 51 -1.21 0.80 -1.15
CA MET A 51 -0.13 1.76 -1.33
C MET A 51 0.64 1.55 -2.64
N GLN A 52 0.89 0.29 -3.03
CA GLN A 52 1.54 -0.03 -4.31
C GLN A 52 0.61 0.25 -5.50
N TYR A 53 -0.65 -0.15 -5.40
CA TYR A 53 -1.65 0.07 -6.43
C TYR A 53 -1.86 1.56 -6.70
N GLY A 54 -2.07 2.37 -5.65
CA GLY A 54 -2.26 3.81 -5.80
C GLY A 54 -1.03 4.50 -6.39
N ALA A 55 0.16 4.14 -5.91
CA ALA A 55 1.41 4.70 -6.44
C ALA A 55 1.62 4.37 -7.92
N GLU A 56 1.30 3.14 -8.34
CA GLU A 56 1.42 2.73 -9.74
C GLU A 56 0.30 3.34 -10.60
N LYS A 57 -0.94 3.40 -10.09
CA LYS A 57 -2.08 3.97 -10.80
C LYS A 57 -1.87 5.45 -11.14
N LEU A 58 -1.28 6.19 -10.21
CA LEU A 58 -0.90 7.59 -10.42
C LEU A 58 0.46 7.73 -11.09
N SER A 59 1.23 6.65 -11.25
CA SER A 59 2.60 6.70 -11.76
C SER A 59 3.49 7.65 -10.95
N LEU A 60 3.44 7.56 -9.61
CA LEU A 60 4.24 8.42 -8.72
C LEU A 60 5.72 8.36 -9.12
N PRO A 61 6.39 9.52 -9.28
CA PRO A 61 7.72 9.56 -9.89
C PRO A 61 8.82 9.03 -8.96
N THR A 62 8.67 9.19 -7.64
CA THR A 62 9.74 8.91 -6.68
C THR A 62 9.60 7.59 -5.94
N VAL A 63 8.42 6.97 -5.94
CA VAL A 63 8.12 5.79 -5.15
C VAL A 63 7.05 4.91 -5.80
N LYS A 64 7.23 3.58 -5.77
CA LYS A 64 6.28 2.57 -6.27
C LYS A 64 5.37 2.02 -5.16
N GLY A 65 5.08 2.88 -4.17
CA GLY A 65 4.38 2.50 -2.94
C GLY A 65 5.30 1.87 -1.89
N TRP A 66 4.70 1.28 -0.87
CA TRP A 66 5.41 0.78 0.31
C TRP A 66 5.34 -0.75 0.34
N ASP A 67 6.41 -1.39 0.78
CA ASP A 67 6.39 -2.81 1.14
C ASP A 67 6.21 -2.95 2.65
N TRP A 68 5.55 -4.03 3.08
CA TRP A 68 5.25 -4.28 4.49
C TRP A 68 5.61 -5.70 4.87
N ARG A 69 6.11 -5.86 6.10
CA ARG A 69 6.40 -7.14 6.73
C ARG A 69 5.90 -7.17 8.16
N PHE A 70 5.54 -8.37 8.60
CA PHE A 70 5.14 -8.65 9.97
C PHE A 70 6.32 -9.18 10.76
N LYS A 71 6.55 -8.66 11.96
CA LYS A 71 7.54 -9.22 12.89
C LYS A 71 7.13 -8.92 14.33
N ASP A 72 7.07 -9.95 15.16
CA ASP A 72 6.84 -9.84 16.62
C ASP A 72 5.60 -9.00 17.01
N GLY A 73 4.52 -9.08 16.22
CA GLY A 73 3.31 -8.29 16.43
C GLY A 73 3.36 -6.87 15.87
N GLY A 74 4.51 -6.44 15.37
CA GLY A 74 4.74 -5.15 14.72
C GLY A 74 4.60 -5.22 13.19
N GLY A 75 4.12 -4.11 12.62
CA GLY A 75 4.21 -3.85 11.19
C GLY A 75 5.49 -3.08 10.88
N TYR A 76 6.30 -3.61 9.95
CA TYR A 76 7.51 -2.95 9.46
C TYR A 76 7.32 -2.56 8.01
N LEU A 77 7.62 -1.31 7.67
CA LEU A 77 7.45 -0.79 6.32
C LEU A 77 8.77 -0.33 5.72
N THR A 78 8.86 -0.40 4.39
CA THR A 78 9.94 0.20 3.63
C THR A 78 9.40 0.85 2.35
N LEU A 79 10.15 1.82 1.81
CA LEU A 79 9.75 2.54 0.61
C LEU A 79 10.35 1.86 -0.63
N ASN A 80 9.52 1.52 -1.61
CA ASN A 80 10.01 1.05 -2.91
C ASN A 80 10.40 2.26 -3.77
N LEU A 81 11.57 2.84 -3.50
CA LEU A 81 12.05 4.03 -4.19
C LEU A 81 12.31 3.77 -5.68
N VAL A 82 12.00 4.75 -6.51
CA VAL A 82 12.45 4.78 -7.91
C VAL A 82 13.85 5.37 -7.91
N MET A 83 14.86 4.55 -8.21
CA MET A 83 16.26 4.98 -8.16
C MET A 83 16.77 5.51 -9.50
N ASP A 84 16.22 5.04 -10.61
CA ASP A 84 16.63 5.44 -11.94
C ASP A 84 16.04 6.81 -12.34
N GLU A 85 16.90 7.74 -12.75
CA GLU A 85 16.49 9.10 -13.12
C GLU A 85 15.72 9.16 -14.44
N GLY A 86 15.92 8.21 -15.35
CA GLY A 86 15.12 8.08 -16.57
C GLY A 86 13.69 7.69 -16.23
N GLU A 87 13.53 6.65 -15.41
CA GLU A 87 12.24 6.18 -14.93
C GLU A 87 11.48 7.28 -14.18
N LYS A 88 12.15 8.06 -13.32
CA LYS A 88 11.52 9.20 -12.62
C LYS A 88 10.90 10.19 -13.61
N LYS A 89 11.62 10.56 -14.67
CA LYS A 89 11.14 11.51 -15.68
C LYS A 89 9.96 10.95 -16.47
N GLU A 90 10.03 9.69 -16.89
CA GLU A 90 8.93 9.03 -17.60
C GLU A 90 7.66 8.95 -16.73
N ARG A 91 7.83 8.60 -15.46
CA ARG A 91 6.73 8.55 -14.49
C ARG A 91 6.14 9.92 -14.23
N GLU A 92 6.97 10.97 -14.12
CA GLU A 92 6.52 12.34 -13.87
C GLU A 92 5.57 12.84 -14.96
N VAL A 93 5.87 12.55 -16.23
CA VAL A 93 4.99 12.93 -17.36
C VAL A 93 3.60 12.32 -17.18
N ARG A 94 3.52 11.03 -16.86
CA ARG A 94 2.23 10.33 -16.64
C ARG A 94 1.53 10.81 -15.38
N PHE A 95 2.26 11.05 -14.30
CA PHE A 95 1.70 11.54 -13.04
C PHE A 95 1.01 12.89 -13.22
N ARG A 96 1.60 13.81 -13.97
CA ARG A 96 1.02 15.13 -14.26
C ARG A 96 -0.35 15.05 -14.91
N GLU A 97 -0.61 14.02 -15.71
CA GLU A 97 -1.92 13.77 -16.31
C GLU A 97 -2.84 13.02 -15.35
N ALA A 98 -2.35 11.96 -14.70
CA ALA A 98 -3.13 11.09 -13.83
C ALA A 98 -3.68 11.81 -12.59
N ILE A 99 -2.99 12.83 -12.09
CA ILE A 99 -3.43 13.59 -10.92
C ILE A 99 -4.47 14.67 -11.25
N ARG A 100 -4.63 15.06 -12.53
CA ARG A 100 -5.52 16.17 -12.92
C ARG A 100 -6.95 16.02 -12.41
N PRO A 101 -7.61 14.85 -12.44
CA PRO A 101 -8.97 14.71 -11.91
C PRO A 101 -9.10 15.12 -10.44
N PHE A 102 -8.05 14.89 -9.63
CA PHE A 102 -8.03 15.28 -8.22
C PHE A 102 -7.86 16.79 -8.02
N ILE A 103 -7.25 17.48 -9.00
CA ILE A 103 -6.98 18.93 -8.93
C ILE A 103 -8.14 19.72 -9.55
N ASP A 104 -8.66 19.25 -10.69
CA ASP A 104 -9.63 19.97 -11.50
C ASP A 104 -11.04 19.94 -10.87
N ASP A 105 -11.45 18.81 -10.28
CA ASP A 105 -12.75 18.67 -9.60
C ASP A 105 -12.77 17.51 -8.60
N TYR A 106 -12.14 17.74 -7.43
CA TYR A 106 -12.05 16.72 -6.37
C TYR A 106 -13.43 16.28 -5.84
N ASP A 107 -14.35 17.23 -5.66
CA ASP A 107 -15.65 16.95 -5.03
C ASP A 107 -16.49 16.02 -5.90
N LYS A 108 -16.48 16.24 -7.21
CA LYS A 108 -17.13 15.32 -8.15
C LYS A 108 -16.48 13.94 -8.13
N LEU A 109 -15.14 13.88 -8.21
CA LEU A 109 -14.41 12.62 -8.21
C LEU A 109 -14.70 11.80 -6.94
N TRP A 110 -14.65 12.46 -5.78
CA TRP A 110 -14.97 11.84 -4.50
C TRP A 110 -16.44 11.40 -4.43
N GLY A 111 -17.36 12.27 -4.87
CA GLY A 111 -18.78 11.97 -4.94
C GLY A 111 -19.08 10.74 -5.79
N ASP A 112 -18.42 10.59 -6.94
CA ASP A 112 -18.56 9.43 -7.82
C ASP A 112 -18.12 8.14 -7.11
N TYR A 113 -16.99 8.14 -6.40
CA TYR A 113 -16.53 6.99 -5.62
C TYR A 113 -17.47 6.65 -4.44
N VAL A 114 -17.99 7.67 -3.73
CA VAL A 114 -18.97 7.46 -2.66
C VAL A 114 -20.24 6.83 -3.22
N ASN A 115 -20.74 7.34 -4.34
CA ASN A 115 -21.94 6.83 -5.00
C ASN A 115 -21.75 5.39 -5.48
N GLU A 116 -20.59 5.06 -6.05
CA GLU A 116 -20.24 3.69 -6.43
C GLU A 116 -20.32 2.76 -5.22
N MET A 117 -19.62 3.12 -4.13
CA MET A 117 -19.58 2.34 -2.89
C MET A 117 -20.96 2.13 -2.28
N LEU A 118 -21.76 3.20 -2.14
CA LEU A 118 -23.13 3.11 -1.61
C LEU A 118 -24.02 2.27 -2.54
N GLY A 119 -23.82 2.36 -3.86
CA GLY A 119 -24.51 1.52 -4.83
C GLY A 119 -24.27 0.01 -4.62
N HIS A 120 -23.08 -0.40 -4.15
CA HIS A 120 -22.83 -1.79 -3.77
C HIS A 120 -23.67 -2.21 -2.55
N TYR A 121 -23.76 -1.36 -1.53
CA TYR A 121 -24.56 -1.64 -0.34
C TYR A 121 -26.06 -1.75 -0.66
N GLU A 122 -26.59 -0.86 -1.49
CA GLU A 122 -28.01 -0.90 -1.84
C GLU A 122 -28.37 -2.17 -2.63
N ARG A 123 -27.47 -2.66 -3.49
CA ARG A 123 -27.66 -3.96 -4.15
C ARG A 123 -27.70 -5.12 -3.17
N LEU A 124 -26.83 -5.11 -2.16
CA LEU A 124 -26.80 -6.17 -1.14
C LEU A 124 -28.02 -6.15 -0.22
N LYS A 125 -28.59 -4.99 0.07
CA LYS A 125 -29.82 -4.85 0.88
C LYS A 125 -31.10 -5.28 0.13
N ALA A 126 -31.08 -5.21 -1.20
CA ALA A 126 -32.22 -5.60 -2.04
C ALA A 126 -32.31 -7.12 -2.28
N CYS A 127 -31.29 -7.87 -1.84
CA CYS A 127 -31.28 -9.34 -1.78
C CYS A 127 -31.83 -9.84 -0.44
#